data_AF-A0A3S1GD77-F1
#
_entry.id   AF-A0A3S1GD77-F1
#
_cell.length_a   1.000
_cell.length_b   1.000
_cell.length_c   1.000
_cell.angle_alpha   90.00
_cell.angle_beta   90.00
_cell.angle_gamma   90.00
#
_symmetry.space_group_name_H-M   'P 1'
#
loop_
_entity.id
_entity.type
_entity.pdbx_description
1 polymer ?
#
loop_
_entity_poly.entity_id
_entity_poly.type
_entity_poly.pdbx_seq_one_letter_code
_entity_poly.pdbx_strand_id
1 'polypeptide(L)'
;ILAVGSGSARPPRVAVLRYRGRGAPAQPLAFVGKGVCFDTGGLCIKRGEQMFDMKADMGGAAAVVGLLIALARQGSPVHAVGVLGIAENMPSGTALKPRDIITTASGQTVEVFDTDAEGRLILADCLYYAASRFNPSVIVDLATLTYSVMRGLGSVFAGLFSTDDTIASRMIAAGEKVGERFWQLPLDRAYDEGLQSPFADIRHHAKDMEDGDAPYAAAFLRNFTEDRPWVHLDIAGKELADKDRPLGREGATAFGVQMLEEWVQSGRAAS
;
A
#
# COMPACT_ATOMS: atom_id res chain seq x y z
N ILE A 1 -8.28 -6.19 8.04
CA ILE A 1 -8.43 -7.18 6.94
C ILE A 1 -9.68 -8.07 7.02
N LEU A 2 -9.99 -8.71 8.16
CA LEU A 2 -11.14 -9.63 8.25
C LEU A 2 -12.48 -8.94 7.95
N ALA A 3 -12.65 -7.70 8.43
CA ALA A 3 -13.81 -6.87 8.17
C ALA A 3 -14.05 -6.67 6.66
N VAL A 4 -13.02 -6.33 5.89
CA VAL A 4 -13.12 -6.14 4.44
C VAL A 4 -13.49 -7.45 3.73
N GLY A 5 -12.76 -8.53 4.03
CA GLY A 5 -12.99 -9.83 3.37
C GLY A 5 -14.29 -10.53 3.77
N SER A 6 -15.01 -10.06 4.80
CA SER A 6 -16.28 -10.64 5.26
C SER A 6 -17.40 -10.55 4.21
N GLY A 7 -17.28 -9.64 3.25
CA GLY A 7 -18.23 -9.47 2.16
C GLY A 7 -18.15 -10.59 1.11
N SER A 8 -17.01 -11.28 0.98
CA SER A 8 -16.78 -12.27 -0.08
C SER A 8 -16.98 -13.71 0.39
N ALA A 9 -17.39 -14.58 -0.54
CA ALA A 9 -17.34 -16.04 -0.37
C ALA A 9 -15.89 -16.58 -0.33
N ARG A 10 -14.91 -15.78 -0.77
CA ARG A 10 -13.49 -16.12 -0.71
C ARG A 10 -12.86 -15.51 0.54
N PRO A 11 -12.45 -16.34 1.52
CA PRO A 11 -11.98 -15.81 2.79
C PRO A 11 -10.62 -15.10 2.65
N PRO A 12 -10.39 -13.98 3.36
CA PRO A 12 -9.15 -13.23 3.26
C PRO A 12 -7.95 -14.00 3.82
N ARG A 13 -6.73 -13.62 3.42
CA ARG A 13 -5.46 -14.22 3.82
C ARG A 13 -4.40 -13.16 4.04
N VAL A 14 -3.48 -13.42 4.97
CA VAL A 14 -2.21 -12.70 5.04
C VAL A 14 -1.10 -13.67 4.62
N ALA A 15 -0.36 -13.32 3.57
CA ALA A 15 0.80 -14.09 3.13
C ALA A 15 2.09 -13.42 3.62
N VAL A 16 3.01 -14.21 4.15
CA VAL A 16 4.30 -13.72 4.65
C VAL A 16 5.43 -14.40 3.88
N LEU A 17 6.15 -13.60 3.10
CA LEU A 17 7.30 -14.01 2.30
C LEU A 17 8.59 -13.59 3.01
N ARG A 18 9.63 -14.42 2.92
CA ARG A 18 10.92 -14.13 3.55
C ARG A 18 12.06 -14.49 2.61
N TYR A 19 12.99 -13.57 2.46
CA TYR A 19 14.24 -13.78 1.75
C TYR A 19 15.39 -13.25 2.60
N ARG A 20 16.43 -14.08 2.78
CA ARG A 20 17.65 -13.68 3.46
C ARG A 20 18.85 -14.13 2.65
N GLY A 21 19.42 -13.19 1.91
CA GLY A 21 20.64 -13.39 1.14
C GLY A 21 21.87 -13.59 2.03
N ARG A 22 22.94 -14.12 1.43
CA ARG A 22 24.22 -14.31 2.11
C ARG A 22 24.79 -12.96 2.56
N GLY A 23 25.25 -12.85 3.81
CA GLY A 23 25.82 -11.61 4.33
C GLY A 23 24.79 -10.52 4.65
N ALA A 24 23.49 -10.87 4.65
CA ALA A 24 22.44 -9.91 4.94
C ALA A 24 22.45 -9.38 6.39
N PRO A 25 22.13 -8.09 6.59
CA PRO A 25 21.94 -7.52 7.92
C PRO A 25 20.92 -8.30 8.77
N ALA A 26 21.00 -8.12 10.08
CA ALA A 26 20.08 -8.77 11.01
C ALA A 26 18.64 -8.23 10.86
N GLN A 27 18.47 -6.91 10.85
CA GLN A 27 17.16 -6.29 10.63
C GLN A 27 16.74 -6.38 9.16
N PRO A 28 15.49 -6.78 8.87
CA PRO A 28 14.98 -6.81 7.51
C PRO A 28 14.52 -5.43 7.03
N LEU A 29 14.51 -5.25 5.71
CA LEU A 29 13.58 -4.36 5.04
C LEU A 29 12.22 -5.05 4.96
N ALA A 30 11.15 -4.36 5.35
CA ALA A 30 9.79 -4.87 5.24
C ALA A 30 9.07 -4.23 4.07
N PHE A 31 8.46 -5.05 3.23
CA PHE A 31 7.63 -4.65 2.10
C PHE A 31 6.20 -5.11 2.34
N VAL A 32 5.23 -4.20 2.30
CA VAL A 32 3.82 -4.50 2.59
C VAL A 32 2.97 -4.19 1.37
N GLY A 33 2.06 -5.09 0.98
CA GLY A 33 1.29 -4.94 -0.26
C GLY A 33 -0.21 -5.04 -0.06
N LYS A 34 -0.96 -4.05 -0.58
CA LYS A 34 -2.41 -4.15 -0.78
C LYS A 34 -2.69 -5.21 -1.85
N GLY A 35 -3.41 -6.25 -1.48
CA GLY A 35 -3.72 -7.42 -2.32
C GLY A 35 -5.22 -7.63 -2.51
N VAL A 36 -5.97 -6.57 -2.84
CA VAL A 36 -7.40 -6.72 -3.11
C VAL A 36 -7.59 -7.34 -4.50
N CYS A 37 -7.92 -8.63 -4.54
CA CYS A 37 -8.00 -9.40 -5.78
C CYS A 37 -9.14 -8.93 -6.70
N PHE A 38 -10.18 -8.35 -6.12
CA PHE A 38 -11.23 -7.64 -6.84
C PHE A 38 -11.91 -6.66 -5.88
N ASP A 39 -12.09 -5.43 -6.32
CA ASP A 39 -12.70 -4.36 -5.54
C ASP A 39 -13.99 -3.83 -6.19
N THR A 40 -15.14 -4.14 -5.61
CA THR A 40 -16.42 -3.54 -6.02
C THR A 40 -16.74 -2.25 -5.26
N GLY A 41 -15.96 -1.92 -4.24
CA GLY A 41 -16.25 -0.93 -3.20
C GLY A 41 -17.14 -1.40 -2.05
N GLY A 42 -17.49 -2.68 -2.00
CA GLY A 42 -18.42 -3.19 -0.99
C GLY A 42 -19.80 -2.53 -1.09
N LEU A 43 -20.34 -2.03 0.02
CA LEU A 43 -21.64 -1.34 0.04
C LEU A 43 -21.60 0.08 -0.53
N CYS A 44 -20.46 0.76 -0.45
CA CYS A 44 -20.13 1.96 -1.20
C CYS A 44 -19.74 1.61 -2.64
N ILE A 45 -20.69 1.03 -3.36
CA ILE A 45 -20.42 0.35 -4.64
C ILE A 45 -19.88 1.30 -5.73
N LYS A 46 -18.78 0.89 -6.37
CA LYS A 46 -18.24 1.54 -7.58
C LYS A 46 -19.26 1.49 -8.72
N ARG A 47 -19.22 2.47 -9.63
CA ARG A 47 -20.14 2.53 -10.78
C ARG A 47 -19.41 2.40 -12.11
N GLY A 48 -19.94 1.55 -12.99
CA GLY A 48 -19.53 1.46 -14.39
C GLY A 48 -18.03 1.22 -14.57
N GLU A 49 -17.39 2.13 -15.30
CA GLU A 49 -15.97 2.07 -15.67
C GLU A 49 -15.02 1.99 -14.47
N GLN A 50 -15.42 2.52 -13.31
CA GLN A 50 -14.62 2.45 -12.09
C GLN A 50 -14.38 1.03 -11.58
N MET A 51 -15.17 0.04 -12.03
CA MET A 51 -15.10 -1.35 -11.56
C MET A 51 -14.35 -2.30 -12.50
N PHE A 52 -14.29 -1.99 -13.81
CA PHE A 52 -13.88 -2.98 -14.83
C PHE A 52 -12.47 -3.54 -14.61
N ASP A 53 -11.55 -2.68 -14.21
CA ASP A 53 -10.15 -3.04 -14.02
C ASP A 53 -9.76 -3.29 -12.57
N MET A 54 -10.73 -3.34 -11.64
CA MET A 54 -10.47 -3.58 -10.22
C MET A 54 -9.94 -4.98 -9.89
N LYS A 55 -9.81 -5.86 -10.88
CA LYS A 55 -8.95 -7.05 -10.78
C LYS A 55 -7.47 -6.71 -10.54
N ALA A 56 -7.06 -5.49 -10.88
CA ALA A 56 -5.69 -5.00 -10.73
C ALA A 56 -5.46 -4.30 -9.38
N ASP A 57 -6.46 -4.25 -8.50
CA ASP A 57 -6.38 -3.62 -7.17
C ASP A 57 -5.52 -4.42 -6.15
N MET A 58 -4.87 -5.46 -6.65
CA MET A 58 -3.84 -6.26 -5.99
C MET A 58 -2.42 -5.90 -6.46
N GLY A 59 -2.27 -4.83 -7.25
CA GLY A 59 -1.00 -4.41 -7.86
C GLY A 59 0.11 -4.19 -6.84
N GLY A 60 -0.22 -3.65 -5.66
CA GLY A 60 0.73 -3.46 -4.56
C GLY A 60 1.32 -4.79 -4.06
N ALA A 61 0.47 -5.77 -3.76
CA ALA A 61 0.90 -7.11 -3.37
C ALA A 61 1.69 -7.82 -4.49
N ALA A 62 1.26 -7.66 -5.75
CA ALA A 62 1.97 -8.21 -6.90
C ALA A 62 3.40 -7.65 -7.03
N ALA A 63 3.57 -6.34 -6.83
CA ALA A 63 4.88 -5.69 -6.87
C ALA A 63 5.79 -6.20 -5.74
N VAL A 64 5.27 -6.37 -4.51
CA VAL A 64 6.05 -6.95 -3.41
C VAL A 64 6.50 -8.39 -3.72
N VAL A 65 5.62 -9.22 -4.28
CA VAL A 65 5.98 -10.58 -4.72
C VAL A 65 7.08 -10.53 -5.79
N GLY A 66 6.90 -9.68 -6.81
CA GLY A 66 7.87 -9.49 -7.90
C GLY A 66 9.25 -9.09 -7.41
N LEU A 67 9.30 -8.11 -6.49
CA LEU A 67 10.54 -7.66 -5.87
C LEU A 67 11.25 -8.79 -5.11
N LEU A 68 10.54 -9.52 -4.25
CA LEU A 68 11.17 -10.60 -3.47
C LEU A 68 11.70 -11.72 -4.37
N ILE A 69 10.98 -12.05 -5.45
CA ILE A 69 11.45 -13.01 -6.46
C ILE A 69 12.71 -12.50 -7.16
N ALA A 70 12.75 -11.22 -7.55
CA ALA A 70 13.91 -10.61 -8.20
C ALA A 70 15.15 -10.66 -7.30
N LEU A 71 15.01 -10.17 -6.05
CA LEU A 71 16.09 -10.17 -5.06
C LEU A 71 16.62 -11.58 -4.76
N ALA A 72 15.73 -12.57 -4.67
CA ALA A 72 16.10 -13.96 -4.44
C ALA A 72 16.84 -14.58 -5.64
N ARG A 73 16.36 -14.33 -6.87
CA ARG A 73 16.99 -14.84 -8.10
C ARG A 73 18.37 -14.25 -8.35
N GLN A 74 18.59 -13.01 -7.92
CA GLN A 74 19.89 -12.34 -8.01
C GLN A 74 20.87 -12.78 -6.91
N GLY A 75 20.39 -13.49 -5.88
CA GLY A 75 21.19 -13.76 -4.69
C GLY A 75 21.57 -12.48 -3.94
N SER A 76 20.76 -11.42 -4.06
CA SER A 76 21.07 -10.11 -3.48
C SER A 76 21.30 -10.25 -1.98
N PRO A 77 22.38 -9.68 -1.40
CA PRO A 77 22.75 -9.95 -0.01
C PRO A 77 21.82 -9.29 1.04
N VAL A 78 20.51 -9.16 0.82
CA VAL A 78 19.56 -8.41 1.66
C VAL A 78 18.81 -9.34 2.62
N HIS A 79 18.28 -8.78 3.71
CA HIS A 79 17.21 -9.41 4.48
C HIS A 79 15.92 -8.67 4.15
N ALA A 80 14.99 -9.34 3.47
CA ALA A 80 13.73 -8.76 3.02
C ALA A 80 12.55 -9.64 3.47
N VAL A 81 11.50 -9.00 3.98
CA VAL A 81 10.24 -9.66 4.32
C VAL A 81 9.10 -9.00 3.54
N GLY A 82 8.20 -9.81 3.00
CA GLY A 82 7.00 -9.35 2.30
C GLY A 82 5.76 -9.72 3.12
N VAL A 83 4.85 -8.77 3.38
CA VAL A 83 3.56 -9.02 4.04
C VAL A 83 2.44 -8.58 3.11
N LEU A 84 1.59 -9.51 2.70
CA LEU A 84 0.55 -9.28 1.69
C LEU A 84 -0.82 -9.45 2.30
N GLY A 85 -1.65 -8.40 2.27
CA GLY A 85 -3.05 -8.48 2.67
C GLY A 85 -3.92 -8.85 1.49
N ILE A 86 -4.36 -10.11 1.43
CA ILE A 86 -5.10 -10.68 0.30
C ILE A 86 -6.59 -10.80 0.66
N ALA A 87 -7.46 -10.14 -0.09
CA ALA A 87 -8.91 -10.18 0.12
C ALA A 87 -9.66 -9.86 -1.18
N GLU A 88 -10.98 -10.01 -1.17
CA GLU A 88 -11.87 -9.33 -2.11
C GLU A 88 -12.75 -8.36 -1.30
N ASN A 89 -13.14 -7.25 -1.91
CA ASN A 89 -14.10 -6.31 -1.35
C ASN A 89 -15.40 -6.42 -2.15
N MET A 90 -16.41 -7.07 -1.56
CA MET A 90 -17.64 -7.49 -2.25
C MET A 90 -18.87 -7.03 -1.47
N PRO A 91 -19.99 -6.69 -2.13
CA PRO A 91 -21.25 -6.43 -1.45
C PRO A 91 -21.91 -7.76 -1.11
N SER A 92 -22.38 -7.90 0.13
CA SER A 92 -23.20 -9.04 0.54
C SER A 92 -23.91 -8.75 1.86
N GLY A 93 -24.74 -9.68 2.33
CA GLY A 93 -25.40 -9.55 3.64
C GLY A 93 -24.45 -9.59 4.84
N THR A 94 -23.19 -9.98 4.64
CA THR A 94 -22.13 -10.02 5.67
C THR A 94 -21.08 -8.95 5.48
N ALA A 95 -21.22 -8.06 4.48
CA ALA A 95 -20.26 -7.03 4.19
C ALA A 95 -20.14 -6.00 5.33
N LEU A 96 -18.95 -5.41 5.41
CA LEU A 96 -18.68 -4.21 6.21
C LEU A 96 -19.65 -3.09 5.81
N LYS A 97 -20.18 -2.37 6.80
CA LYS A 97 -21.13 -1.27 6.58
C LYS A 97 -20.49 0.09 6.90
N PRO A 98 -20.91 1.15 6.21
CA PRO A 98 -20.71 2.51 6.71
C PRO A 98 -21.21 2.62 8.16
N ARG A 99 -20.41 3.30 8.98
CA ARG A 99 -20.50 3.47 10.43
C ARG A 99 -20.22 2.24 11.29
N ASP A 100 -19.81 1.11 10.72
CA ASP A 100 -19.25 0.04 11.55
C ASP A 100 -17.96 0.54 12.23
N ILE A 101 -17.78 0.15 13.49
CA ILE A 101 -16.53 0.34 14.23
C ILE A 101 -15.84 -1.02 14.30
N ILE A 102 -14.63 -1.09 13.78
CA ILE A 102 -13.83 -2.32 13.74
C ILE A 102 -12.61 -2.18 14.64
N THR A 103 -12.15 -3.29 15.22
CA THR A 103 -10.89 -3.34 15.97
C THR A 103 -9.79 -3.88 15.06
N THR A 104 -8.68 -3.17 14.96
CA THR A 104 -7.49 -3.58 14.19
C THR A 104 -6.64 -4.57 15.00
N ALA A 105 -5.65 -5.17 14.34
CA ALA A 105 -4.65 -5.99 14.99
C ALA A 105 -3.80 -5.23 16.02
N SER A 106 -3.70 -3.89 15.93
CA SER A 106 -3.02 -3.06 16.93
C SER A 106 -3.86 -2.80 18.19
N GLY A 107 -5.14 -3.21 18.18
CA GLY A 107 -6.09 -2.95 19.25
C GLY A 107 -6.83 -1.61 19.12
N GLN A 108 -6.40 -0.73 18.20
CA GLN A 108 -7.10 0.52 17.91
C GLN A 108 -8.45 0.24 17.24
N THR A 109 -9.44 1.07 17.55
CA THR A 109 -10.77 1.06 16.95
C THR A 109 -10.86 2.06 15.80
N VAL A 110 -11.46 1.64 14.69
CA VAL A 110 -11.57 2.42 13.46
C VAL A 110 -13.04 2.58 13.07
N GLU A 111 -13.50 3.83 12.96
CA GLU A 111 -14.81 4.15 12.40
C GLU A 111 -14.77 4.11 10.87
N VAL A 112 -15.62 3.28 10.28
CA VAL A 112 -15.70 3.08 8.83
C VAL A 112 -16.75 4.01 8.23
N PHE A 113 -16.40 4.85 7.24
CA PHE A 113 -17.34 5.70 6.50
C PHE A 113 -17.56 5.21 5.08
N ASP A 114 -16.48 4.97 4.34
CA ASP A 114 -16.54 4.53 2.95
C ASP A 114 -15.96 3.11 2.83
N THR A 115 -16.77 2.13 2.44
CA THR A 115 -16.29 0.75 2.27
C THR A 115 -15.46 0.56 1.01
N ASP A 116 -15.36 1.58 0.13
CA ASP A 116 -14.44 1.66 -1.00
C ASP A 116 -13.06 2.22 -0.63
N ALA A 117 -12.88 2.63 0.63
CA ALA A 117 -11.59 2.97 1.22
C ALA A 117 -11.00 1.78 2.01
N GLU A 118 -11.20 0.56 1.52
CA GLU A 118 -10.87 -0.69 2.21
C GLU A 118 -9.39 -1.01 2.27
N GLY A 119 -8.62 -0.57 1.26
CA GLY A 119 -7.20 -0.92 1.12
C GLY A 119 -6.40 -0.52 2.34
N ARG A 120 -6.69 0.66 2.92
CA ARG A 120 -6.02 1.13 4.13
C ARG A 120 -6.40 0.31 5.37
N LEU A 121 -7.61 -0.24 5.44
CA LEU A 121 -8.04 -1.14 6.53
C LEU A 121 -7.36 -2.52 6.46
N ILE A 122 -7.02 -2.97 5.25
CA ILE A 122 -6.21 -4.18 5.05
C ILE A 122 -4.76 -3.89 5.44
N LEU A 123 -4.21 -2.78 4.96
CA LEU A 123 -2.84 -2.38 5.23
C LEU A 123 -2.58 -2.08 6.70
N ALA A 124 -3.53 -1.49 7.45
CA ALA A 124 -3.37 -1.24 8.89
C ALA A 124 -2.92 -2.49 9.66
N ASP A 125 -3.62 -3.61 9.47
CA ASP A 125 -3.24 -4.88 10.10
C ASP A 125 -1.90 -5.41 9.59
N CYS A 126 -1.62 -5.26 8.29
CA CYS A 126 -0.40 -5.78 7.66
C CYS A 126 0.85 -4.98 8.05
N LEU A 127 0.74 -3.65 8.11
CA LEU A 127 1.76 -2.72 8.59
C LEU A 127 2.08 -2.99 10.06
N TYR A 128 1.05 -3.08 10.91
CA TYR A 128 1.22 -3.37 12.32
C TYR A 128 1.89 -4.73 12.53
N TYR A 129 1.43 -5.76 11.82
CA TYR A 129 2.06 -7.08 11.85
C TYR A 129 3.52 -7.03 11.38
N ALA A 130 3.82 -6.31 10.29
CA ALA A 130 5.18 -6.18 9.80
C ALA A 130 6.10 -5.50 10.82
N ALA A 131 5.64 -4.39 11.40
CA ALA A 131 6.39 -3.59 12.35
C ALA A 131 6.67 -4.35 13.65
N SER A 132 5.63 -4.92 14.27
CA SER A 132 5.71 -5.61 15.56
C SER A 132 6.42 -6.97 15.47
N ARG A 133 6.25 -7.70 14.37
CA ARG A 133 6.78 -9.06 14.24
C ARG A 133 8.24 -9.11 13.81
N PHE A 134 8.69 -8.16 12.99
CA PHE A 134 9.99 -8.23 12.32
C PHE A 134 11.00 -7.19 12.78
N ASN A 135 10.60 -6.17 13.53
CA ASN A 135 11.49 -5.09 13.95
C ASN A 135 12.32 -4.53 12.75
N PRO A 136 11.68 -4.16 11.63
CA PRO A 136 12.39 -3.81 10.40
C PRO A 136 13.15 -2.48 10.53
N SER A 137 14.18 -2.31 9.70
CA SER A 137 14.92 -1.05 9.61
C SER A 137 14.13 0.03 8.86
N VAL A 138 13.34 -0.39 7.86
CA VAL A 138 12.41 0.45 7.08
C VAL A 138 11.21 -0.40 6.68
N ILE A 139 10.01 0.19 6.70
CA ILE A 139 8.79 -0.39 6.12
C ILE A 139 8.44 0.38 4.85
N VAL A 140 8.20 -0.34 3.76
CA VAL A 140 7.73 0.24 2.50
C VAL A 140 6.43 -0.46 2.13
N ASP A 141 5.33 0.28 2.04
CA ASP A 141 4.08 -0.29 1.56
C ASP A 141 3.70 0.22 0.16
N LEU A 142 3.05 -0.66 -0.61
CA LEU A 142 2.60 -0.40 -1.97
C LEU A 142 1.11 -0.69 -2.09
N ALA A 143 0.39 0.25 -2.68
CA ALA A 143 -1.03 0.09 -2.91
C ALA A 143 -1.54 0.91 -4.08
N THR A 144 -2.47 0.33 -4.83
CA THR A 144 -3.42 1.04 -5.68
C THR A 144 -4.46 1.68 -4.77
N LEU A 145 -4.11 2.76 -4.07
CA LEU A 145 -4.85 3.17 -2.88
C LEU A 145 -5.89 4.25 -3.16
N THR A 146 -5.53 5.34 -3.83
CA THR A 146 -6.43 6.50 -3.90
C THR A 146 -6.62 7.05 -5.30
N TYR A 147 -7.89 7.31 -5.63
CA TYR A 147 -8.25 8.07 -6.82
C TYR A 147 -7.68 9.51 -6.78
N SER A 148 -7.50 10.08 -5.58
CA SER A 148 -6.92 11.41 -5.42
C SER A 148 -5.47 11.52 -5.93
N VAL A 149 -4.64 10.49 -5.77
CA VAL A 149 -3.29 10.49 -6.36
C VAL A 149 -3.37 10.50 -7.88
N MET A 150 -4.23 9.67 -8.46
CA MET A 150 -4.45 9.65 -9.92
C MET A 150 -4.90 11.01 -10.44
N ARG A 151 -5.82 11.67 -9.75
CA ARG A 151 -6.35 12.98 -10.15
C ARG A 151 -5.37 14.11 -9.94
N GLY A 152 -4.59 14.08 -8.86
CA GLY A 152 -3.62 15.11 -8.53
C GLY A 152 -2.35 15.05 -9.38
N LEU A 153 -1.83 13.85 -9.64
CA LEU A 153 -0.53 13.64 -10.30
C LEU A 153 -0.64 13.17 -11.76
N GLY A 154 -1.84 12.78 -12.20
CA GLY A 154 -2.10 12.30 -13.55
C GLY A 154 -1.34 11.01 -13.90
N SER A 155 -1.08 10.80 -15.20
CA SER A 155 -0.47 9.57 -15.69
C SER A 155 1.05 9.51 -15.53
N VAL A 156 1.71 10.61 -15.17
CA VAL A 156 3.19 10.71 -15.17
C VAL A 156 3.82 10.21 -13.87
N PHE A 157 3.35 10.68 -12.71
CA PHE A 157 3.92 10.34 -11.41
C PHE A 157 2.99 9.42 -10.61
N ALA A 158 3.57 8.54 -9.80
CA ALA A 158 2.91 7.91 -8.65
C ALA A 158 3.13 8.75 -7.38
N GLY A 159 2.35 8.50 -6.33
CA GLY A 159 2.46 9.21 -5.06
C GLY A 159 3.47 8.53 -4.12
N LEU A 160 4.27 9.33 -3.42
CA LEU A 160 5.16 8.87 -2.36
C LEU A 160 4.93 9.70 -1.10
N PHE A 161 4.70 9.04 0.03
CA PHE A 161 4.69 9.66 1.36
C PHE A 161 5.77 9.01 2.21
N SER A 162 6.45 9.77 3.06
CA SER A 162 7.54 9.25 3.87
C SER A 162 7.63 9.96 5.22
N THR A 163 8.07 9.23 6.25
CA THR A 163 8.49 9.82 7.53
C THR A 163 9.97 10.24 7.54
N ASP A 164 10.70 9.92 6.47
CA ASP A 164 12.13 10.20 6.33
C ASP A 164 12.45 10.74 4.92
N ASP A 165 12.87 12.00 4.86
CA ASP A 165 13.16 12.70 3.59
C ASP A 165 14.40 12.14 2.86
N THR A 166 15.34 11.54 3.59
CA THR A 166 16.52 10.91 2.99
C THR A 166 16.12 9.64 2.25
N ILE A 167 15.25 8.82 2.85
CA ILE A 167 14.70 7.63 2.20
C ILE A 167 13.86 8.04 0.98
N ALA A 168 12.99 9.04 1.13
CA ALA A 168 12.14 9.55 0.05
C ALA A 168 12.98 10.00 -1.16
N SER A 169 14.00 10.84 -0.91
CA SER A 169 14.90 11.36 -1.96
C SER A 169 15.61 10.24 -2.71
N ARG A 170 16.06 9.19 -2.00
CA ARG A 170 16.73 8.03 -2.61
C ARG A 170 15.78 7.19 -3.47
N MET A 171 14.53 7.01 -3.04
CA MET A 171 13.52 6.30 -3.84
C MET A 171 13.11 7.09 -5.07
N ILE A 172 12.97 8.41 -4.96
CA ILE A 172 12.70 9.29 -6.12
C ILE A 172 13.84 9.17 -7.13
N ALA A 173 15.09 9.24 -6.68
CA ALA A 173 16.24 9.07 -7.56
C ALA A 173 16.29 7.69 -8.23
N ALA A 174 15.95 6.62 -7.50
CA ALA A 174 15.82 5.27 -8.08
C ALA A 174 14.72 5.21 -9.15
N GLY A 175 13.57 5.83 -8.88
CA GLY A 175 12.44 5.92 -9.81
C GLY A 175 12.79 6.67 -11.10
N GLU A 176 13.50 7.79 -11.00
CA GLU A 176 14.00 8.53 -12.16
C GLU A 176 14.97 7.70 -13.01
N LYS A 177 15.81 6.88 -12.38
CA LYS A 177 16.78 6.02 -13.10
C LYS A 177 16.13 4.91 -13.90
N VAL A 178 15.05 4.30 -13.39
CA VAL A 178 14.36 3.17 -14.05
C VAL A 178 13.10 3.57 -14.81
N GLY A 179 12.69 4.85 -14.74
CA GLY A 179 11.50 5.38 -15.40
C GLY A 179 10.18 5.13 -14.65
N GLU A 180 10.23 4.64 -13.40
CA GLU A 180 9.07 4.51 -12.51
C GLU A 180 9.03 5.70 -11.55
N ARG A 181 8.50 6.82 -12.03
CA ARG A 181 8.65 8.14 -11.37
C ARG A 181 7.63 8.36 -10.26
N PHE A 182 8.11 8.89 -9.13
CA PHE A 182 7.30 9.25 -7.96
C PHE A 182 7.39 10.74 -7.66
N TRP A 183 6.34 11.29 -7.06
CA TRP A 183 6.34 12.64 -6.48
C TRP A 183 6.08 12.56 -4.98
N GLN A 184 6.88 13.27 -4.18
CA GLN A 184 6.67 13.32 -2.73
C GLN A 184 5.45 14.20 -2.41
N LEU A 185 4.46 13.59 -1.78
CA LEU A 185 3.25 14.24 -1.28
C LEU A 185 3.38 14.51 0.23
N PRO A 186 2.66 15.51 0.77
CA PRO A 186 2.82 15.94 2.16
C PRO A 186 2.29 14.91 3.16
N LEU A 187 3.03 14.69 4.26
CA LEU A 187 2.64 13.86 5.40
C LEU A 187 2.66 14.68 6.70
N ASP A 188 1.80 15.70 6.77
CA ASP A 188 1.71 16.61 7.91
C ASP A 188 0.90 16.00 9.07
N ARG A 189 1.14 16.46 10.30
CA ARG A 189 0.35 16.09 11.48
C ARG A 189 -1.04 16.75 11.47
N ALA A 190 -1.23 17.86 10.76
CA ALA A 190 -2.52 18.52 10.62
C ALA A 190 -3.61 17.59 10.03
N TYR A 191 -3.23 16.61 9.19
CA TYR A 191 -4.17 15.62 8.68
C TYR A 191 -4.76 14.72 9.78
N ASP A 192 -4.08 14.55 10.93
CA ASP A 192 -4.56 13.76 12.06
C ASP A 192 -5.84 14.38 12.67
N GLU A 193 -6.05 15.69 12.54
CA GLU A 193 -7.27 16.38 13.00
C GLU A 193 -8.50 15.93 12.21
N GLY A 194 -8.36 15.74 10.90
CA GLY A 194 -9.44 15.23 10.05
C GLY A 194 -9.75 13.75 10.27
N LEU A 195 -8.87 13.02 10.97
CA LEU A 195 -9.03 11.60 11.31
C LEU A 195 -9.59 11.36 12.74
N GLN A 196 -9.92 12.41 13.49
CA GLN A 196 -10.51 12.25 14.84
C GLN A 196 -11.92 11.66 14.76
N SER A 197 -12.24 10.63 15.54
CA SER A 197 -13.61 10.10 15.67
C SER A 197 -14.17 10.36 17.08
N PRO A 198 -15.45 10.72 17.23
CA PRO A 198 -16.09 10.81 18.54
C PRO A 198 -16.53 9.45 19.11
N PHE A 199 -16.43 8.36 18.32
CA PHE A 199 -16.93 7.03 18.67
C PHE A 199 -15.85 5.93 18.66
N ALA A 200 -14.72 6.17 18.01
CA ALA A 200 -13.59 5.25 17.88
C ALA A 200 -12.28 6.02 18.08
N ASP A 201 -11.16 5.30 18.15
CA ASP A 201 -9.84 5.92 18.29
C ASP A 201 -9.48 6.76 17.05
N ILE A 202 -9.91 6.32 15.86
CA ILE A 202 -9.64 7.01 14.61
C ILE A 202 -10.75 6.73 13.57
N ARG A 203 -10.97 7.64 12.61
CA ARG A 203 -11.69 7.33 11.36
C ARG A 203 -10.70 7.06 10.25
N HIS A 204 -11.05 6.18 9.30
CA HIS A 204 -10.12 5.84 8.22
C HIS A 204 -10.21 6.76 6.99
N HIS A 205 -11.18 7.66 6.95
CA HIS A 205 -11.40 8.59 5.84
C HIS A 205 -11.50 10.01 6.41
N ALA A 206 -11.20 11.03 5.59
CA ALA A 206 -11.41 12.42 5.97
C ALA A 206 -12.86 12.70 6.40
N LYS A 207 -13.08 13.81 7.10
CA LYS A 207 -14.39 14.16 7.65
C LYS A 207 -15.48 14.27 6.58
N ASP A 208 -15.10 14.73 5.40
CA ASP A 208 -15.94 14.85 4.20
C ASP A 208 -15.09 14.53 2.96
N MET A 209 -15.69 14.60 1.77
CA MET A 209 -15.04 14.30 0.49
C MET A 209 -14.51 15.56 -0.22
N GLU A 210 -14.48 16.72 0.45
CA GLU A 210 -14.01 17.97 -0.17
C GLU A 210 -12.49 18.01 -0.28
N ASP A 211 -11.80 17.41 0.69
CA ASP A 211 -10.35 17.31 0.68
C ASP A 211 -9.82 16.16 -0.18
N GLY A 212 -8.56 16.28 -0.60
CA GLY A 212 -7.85 15.16 -1.23
C GLY A 212 -7.67 14.00 -0.25
N ASP A 213 -8.10 12.80 -0.61
CA ASP A 213 -8.05 11.62 0.26
C ASP A 213 -6.63 11.08 0.49
N ALA A 214 -5.70 11.27 -0.45
CA ALA A 214 -4.36 10.68 -0.38
C ALA A 214 -3.55 11.04 0.89
N PRO A 215 -3.44 12.32 1.31
CA PRO A 215 -2.75 12.65 2.54
C PRO A 215 -3.42 12.07 3.80
N TYR A 216 -4.75 11.97 3.83
CA TYR A 216 -5.48 11.35 4.94
C TYR A 216 -5.31 9.82 4.96
N ALA A 217 -5.27 9.18 3.80
CA ALA A 217 -4.96 7.76 3.69
C ALA A 217 -3.55 7.47 4.24
N ALA A 218 -2.55 8.27 3.85
CA ALA A 218 -1.19 8.14 4.35
C ALA A 218 -1.10 8.47 5.86
N ALA A 219 -1.76 9.52 6.34
CA ALA A 219 -1.81 9.85 7.76
C ALA A 219 -2.43 8.73 8.59
N PHE A 220 -3.52 8.12 8.10
CA PHE A 220 -4.13 6.94 8.72
C PHE A 220 -3.13 5.77 8.80
N LEU A 221 -2.48 5.41 7.69
CA LEU A 221 -1.54 4.28 7.63
C LEU A 221 -0.33 4.45 8.58
N ARG A 222 0.15 5.68 8.75
CA ARG A 222 1.26 6.00 9.67
C ARG A 222 1.01 5.52 11.10
N ASN A 223 -0.25 5.45 11.55
CA ASN A 223 -0.61 5.02 12.91
C ASN A 223 -0.35 3.52 13.17
N PHE A 224 -0.01 2.75 12.14
CA PHE A 224 0.16 1.30 12.23
C PHE A 224 1.60 0.85 11.94
N THR A 225 2.58 1.76 12.01
CA THR A 225 3.97 1.47 11.68
C THR A 225 4.87 1.25 12.89
N GLU A 226 4.34 1.31 14.12
CA GLU A 226 5.12 1.27 15.38
C GLU A 226 6.34 2.20 15.35
N ASP A 227 6.13 3.42 14.84
CA ASP A 227 7.13 4.50 14.69
C ASP A 227 8.38 4.10 13.88
N ARG A 228 8.30 3.05 13.05
CA ARG A 228 9.40 2.68 12.16
C ARG A 228 9.53 3.66 11.01
N PRO A 229 10.75 3.90 10.49
CA PRO A 229 10.92 4.60 9.23
C PRO A 229 10.05 3.97 8.16
N TRP A 230 9.18 4.78 7.55
CA TRP A 230 8.10 4.28 6.73
C TRP A 230 7.95 5.11 5.45
N VAL A 231 7.69 4.39 4.36
CA VAL A 231 7.32 4.97 3.06
C VAL A 231 6.06 4.29 2.54
N HIS A 232 5.09 5.10 2.13
CA HIS A 232 3.91 4.67 1.40
C HIS A 232 4.03 5.05 -0.07
N LEU A 233 3.83 4.07 -0.95
CA LEU A 233 3.82 4.23 -2.39
C LEU A 233 2.38 4.00 -2.89
N ASP A 234 1.70 5.11 -3.20
CA ASP A 234 0.40 5.06 -3.86
C ASP A 234 0.62 4.97 -5.37
N ILE A 235 0.45 3.77 -5.89
CA ILE A 235 0.68 3.40 -7.29
C ILE A 235 -0.61 3.33 -8.10
N ALA A 236 -1.72 3.89 -7.59
CA ALA A 236 -2.99 3.91 -8.30
C ALA A 236 -2.85 4.55 -9.70
N GLY A 237 -3.44 3.90 -10.70
CA GLY A 237 -3.36 4.29 -12.11
C GLY A 237 -2.06 3.90 -12.80
N LYS A 238 -1.18 3.11 -12.16
CA LYS A 238 0.06 2.60 -12.77
C LYS A 238 0.03 1.10 -13.03
N GLU A 239 -0.92 0.39 -12.45
CA GLU A 239 -1.05 -1.06 -12.44
C GLU A 239 -1.26 -1.68 -13.83
N LEU A 240 -1.90 -0.96 -14.76
CA LEU A 240 -2.19 -1.42 -16.11
C LEU A 240 -1.71 -0.41 -17.16
N ALA A 241 -1.21 -0.93 -18.28
CA ALA A 241 -0.95 -0.19 -19.50
C ALA A 241 -2.05 -0.48 -20.53
N ASP A 242 -2.51 0.56 -21.21
CA ASP A 242 -3.55 0.56 -22.26
C ASP A 242 -3.03 0.17 -23.66
N LYS A 243 -1.72 -0.01 -23.78
CA LYS A 243 -1.03 -0.41 -25.01
C LYS A 243 0.33 -1.00 -24.69
N ASP A 244 0.93 -1.63 -25.68
CA ASP A 244 2.31 -2.08 -25.62
C ASP A 244 3.27 -0.93 -25.30
N ARG A 245 4.21 -1.20 -24.39
CA ARG A 245 5.31 -0.32 -23.99
C ARG A 245 6.64 -1.03 -24.23
N PRO A 246 7.78 -0.31 -24.26
CA PRO A 246 9.09 -0.93 -24.49
C PRO A 246 9.44 -2.09 -23.53
N LEU A 247 8.89 -2.06 -22.32
CA LEU A 247 9.18 -3.04 -21.26
C LEU A 247 8.09 -4.12 -21.08
N GLY A 248 7.00 -4.08 -21.85
CA GLY A 248 5.90 -5.02 -21.68
C GLY A 248 4.72 -4.76 -22.61
N ARG A 249 3.89 -5.79 -22.79
CA ARG A 249 2.64 -5.67 -23.57
C ARG A 249 1.57 -4.89 -22.78
N GLU A 250 0.51 -4.50 -23.48
CA GLU A 250 -0.76 -4.08 -22.86
C GLU A 250 -1.14 -5.03 -21.70
N GLY A 251 -1.57 -4.44 -20.57
CA GLY A 251 -1.89 -5.17 -19.35
C GLY A 251 -1.01 -4.79 -18.15
N ALA A 252 -0.80 -5.74 -17.23
CA ALA A 252 -0.14 -5.50 -15.96
C ALA A 252 1.32 -5.03 -16.12
N THR A 253 1.65 -3.91 -15.48
CA THR A 253 2.96 -3.24 -15.64
C THR A 253 4.01 -3.67 -14.63
N ALA A 254 3.58 -4.25 -13.50
CA ALA A 254 4.42 -4.51 -12.33
C ALA A 254 5.14 -3.26 -11.79
N PHE A 255 4.51 -2.08 -11.92
CA PHE A 255 5.06 -0.80 -11.47
C PHE A 255 5.50 -0.85 -9.99
N GLY A 256 6.71 -0.39 -9.73
CA GLY A 256 7.35 -0.36 -8.41
C GLY A 256 8.37 -1.47 -8.21
N VAL A 257 8.34 -2.55 -8.99
CA VAL A 257 9.33 -3.64 -8.86
C VAL A 257 10.73 -3.14 -9.19
N GLN A 258 10.91 -2.48 -10.34
CA GLN A 258 12.23 -2.01 -10.78
C GLN A 258 12.75 -0.89 -9.90
N MET A 259 11.88 0.04 -9.48
CA MET A 259 12.28 1.14 -8.59
C MET A 259 12.75 0.61 -7.24
N LEU A 260 12.00 -0.32 -6.61
CA LEU A 260 12.38 -0.87 -5.32
C LEU A 260 13.66 -1.71 -5.43
N GLU A 261 13.82 -2.46 -6.50
CA GLU A 261 15.05 -3.19 -6.77
C GLU A 261 16.25 -2.22 -6.85
N GLU A 262 16.13 -1.17 -7.66
CA GLU A 262 17.16 -0.14 -7.82
C GLU A 262 17.47 0.56 -6.50
N TRP A 263 16.45 0.96 -5.73
CA TRP A 263 16.63 1.58 -4.41
C TRP A 263 17.40 0.66 -3.45
N VAL A 264 17.00 -0.61 -3.39
CA VAL A 264 17.64 -1.62 -2.55
C VAL A 264 19.10 -1.87 -2.96
N GLN A 265 19.43 -1.80 -4.26
CA GLN A 265 20.79 -1.99 -4.75
C GLN A 265 21.66 -0.73 -4.55
N SER A 266 21.16 0.45 -4.92
CA SER A 266 21.90 1.71 -4.82
C SER A 266 22.16 2.16 -3.38
N GLY A 267 21.25 1.85 -2.44
CA GLY A 267 21.47 2.11 -1.01
C GLY A 267 22.70 1.41 -0.42
N ARG A 268 23.23 0.39 -1.10
CA ARG A 268 24.40 -0.41 -0.69
C ARG A 268 25.70 0.10 -1.28
N ALA A 269 25.66 0.74 -2.45
CA ALA A 269 26.84 1.36 -3.03
C ALA A 269 27.32 2.57 -2.20
N ALA A 270 26.44 3.11 -1.35
CA ALA A 270 26.68 4.26 -0.49
C ALA A 270 27.00 3.91 0.98
N SER A 271 27.13 2.62 1.32
CA SER A 271 27.44 2.11 2.68
C SER A 271 28.72 1.30 2.70
#